data_AF-A0A632GNF9-F1
#
_entry.id   AF-A0A632GNF9-F1
#
_cell.length_a   1.000
_cell.length_b   1.000
_cell.length_c   1.000
_cell.angle_alpha   90.00
_cell.angle_beta   90.00
_cell.angle_gamma   90.00
#
_symmetry.space_group_name_H-M   'P 1'
#
loop_
_entity.id
_entity.type
_entity.pdbx_description
1 polymer ?
#
loop_
_entity_poly.entity_id
_entity_poly.type
_entity_poly.pdbx_seq_one_letter_code
_entity_poly.pdbx_strand_id
1 'polypeptide(L)'
;MVSALYAVLGALLLMKFSFNVVRLRMQYRVAYGDGGFSELQSAIRIHDNAVEYIPVALVLLLFMEMNGAETWMVHICGIILIAGRLMHYYGFHHRLFRWRRAGMSATWCALLLMVLANLWYMPWELVFSLY
;
A
#
# COMPACT_ATOMS: atom_id res chain seq x y z
N MET A 1 -4.32 19.05 3.25
CA MET A 1 -3.89 17.96 2.36
C MET A 1 -4.45 16.64 2.87
N VAL A 2 -5.41 16.06 2.16
CA VAL A 2 -6.05 14.78 2.51
C VAL A 2 -5.10 13.60 2.33
N SER A 3 -4.23 13.65 1.32
CA SER A 3 -3.19 12.63 1.08
C SER A 3 -2.29 12.39 2.31
N ALA A 4 -2.03 13.44 3.11
CA ALA A 4 -1.22 13.36 4.33
C ALA A 4 -1.81 12.40 5.37
N LEU A 5 -3.15 12.36 5.51
CA LEU A 5 -3.82 11.40 6.40
C LEU A 5 -3.49 9.96 6.01
N TYR A 6 -3.63 9.65 4.72
CA TYR A 6 -3.35 8.31 4.20
C TYR A 6 -1.85 7.97 4.26
N ALA A 7 -0.98 8.97 4.11
CA ALA A 7 0.45 8.79 4.28
C ALA A 7 0.82 8.38 5.71
N VAL A 8 0.26 9.06 6.72
CA VAL A 8 0.45 8.70 8.13
C VAL A 8 -0.09 7.29 8.41
N LEU A 9 -1.29 6.97 7.94
CA LEU A 9 -1.87 5.63 8.10
C LEU A 9 -1.04 4.54 7.40
N GLY A 10 -0.56 4.81 6.19
CA GLY A 10 0.31 3.91 5.44
C GLY A 10 1.64 3.66 6.15
N ALA A 11 2.25 4.71 6.69
CA ALA A 11 3.48 4.60 7.49
C ALA A 11 3.26 3.78 8.76
N LEU A 12 2.14 4.00 9.48
CA LEU A 12 1.77 3.21 10.66
C LEU A 12 1.61 1.71 10.31
N LEU A 13 0.99 1.39 9.17
CA LEU A 13 0.88 0.00 8.69
C LEU A 13 2.24 -0.61 8.37
N LEU A 14 3.12 0.12 7.68
CA LEU A 14 4.47 -0.35 7.37
C LEU A 14 5.26 -0.65 8.64
N MET A 15 5.21 0.26 9.63
CA MET A 15 5.84 0.05 10.93
C MET A 15 5.25 -1.18 11.63
N LYS A 16 3.93 -1.33 11.66
CA LYS A 16 3.26 -2.48 12.26
C LYS A 16 3.71 -3.80 11.64
N PHE A 17 3.82 -3.87 10.31
CA PHE A 17 4.27 -5.09 9.63
C PHE A 17 5.75 -5.37 9.86
N SER A 18 6.60 -4.32 9.86
CA SER A 18 8.02 -4.44 10.17
C SER A 18 8.24 -4.99 11.59
N PHE A 19 7.55 -4.43 12.59
CA PHE A 19 7.61 -4.92 13.97
C PHE A 19 7.19 -6.38 14.08
N ASN A 20 6.20 -6.83 13.31
CA ASN A 20 5.78 -8.23 13.32
C ASN A 20 6.89 -9.17 12.80
N VAL A 21 7.58 -8.77 11.73
CA VAL A 21 8.74 -9.52 11.20
C VAL A 21 9.86 -9.58 12.24
N VAL A 22 10.25 -8.44 12.82
CA VAL A 22 11.31 -8.37 13.84
C VAL A 22 10.96 -9.24 15.05
N ARG A 23 9.71 -9.16 15.54
CA ARG A 23 9.25 -9.98 16.66
C ARG A 23 9.40 -11.48 16.38
N LEU A 24 8.97 -11.94 15.20
CA LEU A 24 9.06 -13.35 14.82
C LEU A 24 10.50 -13.81 14.58
N ARG A 25 11.37 -12.96 14.02
CA ARG A 25 12.81 -13.26 13.90
C ARG A 25 13.47 -13.47 15.27
N MET A 26 13.15 -12.62 16.23
CA MET A 26 13.64 -12.76 17.61
C MET A 26 13.09 -14.03 18.28
N GLN A 27 11.81 -14.31 18.09
CA GLN A 27 11.15 -15.50 18.64
C GLN A 27 11.75 -16.81 18.10
N TYR A 28 11.95 -16.91 16.78
CA TYR A 28 12.48 -18.11 16.14
C TYR A 28 14.01 -18.16 16.04
N ARG A 29 14.70 -17.10 16.48
CA ARG A 29 16.17 -16.95 16.39
C ARG A 29 16.71 -17.13 14.96
N VAL A 30 16.01 -16.56 13.99
CA VAL A 30 16.36 -16.64 12.56
C VAL A 30 16.94 -15.30 12.08
N ALA A 31 18.23 -15.30 11.75
CA ALA A 31 18.92 -14.11 11.25
C ALA A 31 18.55 -13.77 9.79
N TYR A 32 18.55 -14.76 8.90
CA TYR A 32 18.32 -14.58 7.46
C TYR A 32 17.24 -15.53 6.94
N GLY A 33 16.54 -15.10 5.89
CA GLY A 33 15.43 -15.88 5.31
C GLY A 33 14.25 -16.03 6.29
N ASP A 34 13.52 -17.12 6.16
CA ASP A 34 12.37 -17.49 7.00
C ASP A 34 12.65 -18.65 7.98
N GLY A 35 13.82 -19.30 7.86
CA GLY A 35 14.23 -20.41 8.72
C GLY A 35 13.31 -21.64 8.65
N GLY A 36 12.47 -21.76 7.61
CA GLY A 36 11.46 -22.82 7.49
C GLY A 36 10.18 -22.57 8.31
N PHE A 37 10.05 -21.43 8.99
CA PHE A 37 8.86 -21.10 9.78
C PHE A 37 7.82 -20.40 8.92
N SER A 38 6.70 -21.09 8.66
CA SER A 38 5.59 -20.58 7.84
C SER A 38 5.00 -19.24 8.31
N GLU A 39 5.02 -18.98 9.63
CA GLU A 39 4.58 -17.72 10.21
C GLU A 39 5.51 -16.56 9.86
N LEU A 40 6.83 -16.77 9.98
CA LEU A 40 7.83 -15.79 9.62
C LEU A 40 7.82 -15.54 8.11
N GLN A 41 7.70 -16.59 7.29
CA GLN A 41 7.53 -16.46 5.85
C GLN A 41 6.31 -15.60 5.49
N SER A 42 5.17 -15.82 6.15
CA SER A 42 3.96 -15.04 5.92
C SER A 42 4.13 -13.58 6.34
N ALA A 43 4.74 -13.32 7.50
CA ALA A 43 5.00 -11.96 7.97
C ALA A 43 5.94 -11.18 7.03
N ILE A 44 7.00 -11.83 6.54
CA ILE A 44 7.93 -11.27 5.55
C ILE A 44 7.14 -10.90 4.29
N ARG A 45 6.34 -11.82 3.73
CA ARG A 45 5.57 -11.56 2.51
C ARG A 45 4.53 -10.44 2.65
N ILE A 46 3.92 -10.30 3.81
CA ILE A 46 3.02 -9.17 4.10
C ILE A 46 3.80 -7.86 4.08
N HIS A 47 4.94 -7.82 4.78
CA HIS A 47 5.75 -6.61 4.89
C HIS A 47 6.35 -6.21 3.54
N ASP A 48 6.99 -7.13 2.83
CA ASP A 48 7.59 -6.89 1.51
C ASP A 48 6.56 -6.35 0.54
N ASN A 49 5.38 -6.99 0.45
CA ASN A 49 4.30 -6.53 -0.40
C ASN A 49 3.79 -5.14 0.02
N ALA A 50 3.74 -4.84 1.32
CA ALA A 50 3.36 -3.52 1.77
C ALA A 50 4.40 -2.45 1.36
N VAL A 51 5.70 -2.76 1.46
CA VAL A 51 6.80 -1.87 1.05
C VAL A 51 6.83 -1.65 -0.46
N GLU A 52 6.43 -2.64 -1.27
CA GLU A 52 6.31 -2.50 -2.72
C GLU A 52 5.17 -1.55 -3.13
N TYR A 53 4.01 -1.65 -2.47
CA TYR A 53 2.78 -0.98 -2.93
C TYR A 53 2.43 0.30 -2.19
N ILE A 54 2.64 0.38 -0.86
CA ILE A 54 2.21 1.55 -0.07
C ILE A 54 2.99 2.82 -0.49
N PRO A 55 4.33 2.84 -0.56
CA PRO A 55 5.06 4.05 -0.92
C PRO A 55 4.68 4.59 -2.30
N VAL A 56 4.60 3.70 -3.30
CA VAL A 56 4.20 4.07 -4.66
C VAL A 56 2.78 4.65 -4.67
N ALA A 57 1.84 3.99 -3.98
CA ALA A 57 0.46 4.49 -3.90
C ALA A 57 0.37 5.85 -3.20
N LEU A 58 1.15 6.08 -2.13
CA LEU A 58 1.16 7.36 -1.43
C LEU A 58 1.71 8.49 -2.30
N VAL A 59 2.75 8.23 -3.09
CA VAL A 59 3.29 9.20 -4.04
C VAL A 59 2.25 9.54 -5.11
N LEU A 60 1.59 8.54 -5.69
CA LEU A 60 0.53 8.76 -6.67
C LEU A 60 -0.66 9.53 -6.08
N LEU A 61 -1.04 9.24 -4.84
CA LEU A 61 -2.12 9.92 -4.14
C LEU A 61 -1.78 11.39 -3.84
N LEU A 62 -0.53 11.67 -3.47
CA LEU A 62 -0.01 13.02 -3.29
C LEU A 62 -0.04 13.81 -4.60
N PHE A 63 0.49 13.24 -5.69
CA PHE A 63 0.46 13.88 -7.01
C PHE A 63 -0.97 14.13 -7.50
N MET A 64 -1.87 13.18 -7.25
CA MET A 64 -3.27 13.34 -7.59
C MET A 64 -3.89 14.56 -6.91
N GLU A 65 -3.65 14.76 -5.61
CA GLU A 65 -4.12 15.95 -4.89
C GLU A 65 -3.42 17.24 -5.38
N MET A 66 -2.11 17.18 -5.66
CA MET A 66 -1.35 18.34 -6.16
C MET A 66 -1.77 18.77 -7.57
N ASN A 67 -2.17 17.83 -8.42
CA ASN A 67 -2.71 18.08 -9.76
C ASN A 67 -4.15 18.64 -9.73
N GLY A 68 -4.72 18.87 -8.55
CA GLY A 68 -6.04 19.46 -8.38
C GLY A 68 -7.20 18.47 -8.52
N ALA A 69 -6.96 17.16 -8.34
CA ALA A 69 -8.04 16.19 -8.31
C ALA A 69 -9.02 16.46 -7.16
N GLU A 70 -10.29 16.18 -7.41
CA GLU A 70 -11.36 16.36 -6.43
C GLU A 70 -11.10 15.61 -5.12
N THR A 71 -11.36 16.26 -3.99
CA THR A 71 -11.10 15.75 -2.64
C THR A 71 -11.72 14.37 -2.39
N TRP A 72 -12.93 14.13 -2.92
CA TRP A 72 -13.62 12.84 -2.76
C TRP A 72 -12.90 11.70 -3.48
N MET A 73 -12.26 11.96 -4.63
CA MET A 73 -11.52 10.94 -5.38
C MET A 73 -10.28 10.50 -4.61
N VAL A 74 -9.59 11.45 -3.96
CA VAL A 74 -8.45 11.18 -3.07
C VAL A 74 -8.89 10.30 -1.89
N HIS A 75 -10.03 10.61 -1.27
CA HIS A 75 -10.57 9.79 -0.18
C HIS A 75 -10.91 8.36 -0.62
N ILE A 76 -11.59 8.19 -1.77
CA ILE A 76 -11.95 6.86 -2.27
C ILE A 76 -10.68 6.04 -2.54
N CYS A 77 -9.71 6.60 -3.25
CA CYS A 77 -8.46 5.90 -3.56
C CYS A 77 -7.67 5.54 -2.29
N GLY A 78 -7.58 6.47 -1.34
CA GLY A 78 -6.92 6.25 -0.05
C GLY A 78 -7.62 5.18 0.81
N ILE A 79 -8.95 5.19 0.88
CA ILE A 79 -9.73 4.19 1.62
C ILE A 79 -9.55 2.80 1.01
N ILE A 80 -9.68 2.67 -0.32
CA ILE A 80 -9.51 1.38 -1.01
C ILE A 80 -8.10 0.84 -0.79
N LEU A 81 -7.07 1.71 -0.84
CA LEU A 81 -5.69 1.33 -0.54
C LEU A 81 -5.57 0.75 0.88
N ILE A 82 -5.95 1.51 1.91
CA ILE A 82 -5.80 1.10 3.31
C ILE A 82 -6.63 -0.15 3.62
N ALA A 83 -7.90 -0.18 3.18
CA ALA A 83 -8.77 -1.34 3.35
C ALA A 83 -8.19 -2.58 2.66
N GLY A 84 -7.68 -2.44 1.44
CA GLY A 84 -7.02 -3.52 0.71
C GLY A 84 -5.81 -4.09 1.46
N ARG A 85 -4.97 -3.23 2.06
CA ARG A 85 -3.81 -3.67 2.88
C ARG A 85 -4.25 -4.41 4.14
N LEU A 86 -5.30 -3.93 4.82
CA LEU A 86 -5.86 -4.59 6.00
C LEU A 86 -6.47 -5.96 5.66
N MET A 87 -7.24 -6.05 4.56
CA MET A 87 -7.81 -7.32 4.07
C MET A 87 -6.72 -8.32 3.68
N HIS A 88 -5.66 -7.84 3.02
CA HIS A 88 -4.53 -8.67 2.64
C HIS A 88 -3.80 -9.24 3.87
N TYR A 89 -3.51 -8.39 4.87
CA TYR A 89 -2.96 -8.79 6.16
C TYR A 89 -3.84 -9.82 6.86
N TYR A 90 -5.15 -9.54 6.96
CA TYR A 90 -6.13 -10.43 7.59
C TYR A 90 -6.17 -11.81 6.91
N GLY A 91 -6.15 -11.83 5.57
CA GLY A 91 -6.15 -13.06 4.78
C GLY A 91 -4.90 -13.91 5.00
N PHE A 92 -3.73 -13.30 5.19
CA PHE A 92 -2.53 -14.04 5.57
C PHE A 92 -2.64 -14.60 6.99
N HIS A 93 -3.10 -13.79 7.95
CA HIS A 93 -3.19 -14.21 9.36
C HIS A 93 -4.12 -15.41 9.55
N HIS A 94 -5.26 -15.44 8.83
CA HIS A 94 -6.25 -16.53 8.93
C HIS A 94 -6.06 -17.62 7.87
N ARG A 95 -4.98 -17.55 7.07
CA ARG A 95 -4.73 -18.45 5.91
C ARG A 95 -5.89 -18.51 4.92
N LEU A 96 -6.66 -17.44 4.80
CA LEU A 96 -7.83 -17.33 3.93
C LEU A 96 -7.42 -16.76 2.57
N PHE A 97 -7.30 -17.65 1.58
CA PHE A 97 -6.90 -17.29 0.22
C PHE A 97 -7.82 -16.23 -0.43
N ARG A 98 -9.13 -16.28 -0.17
CA ARG A 98 -10.11 -15.32 -0.69
C ARG A 98 -9.81 -13.88 -0.26
N TRP A 99 -9.51 -13.67 1.02
CA TRP A 99 -9.20 -12.34 1.58
C TRP A 99 -7.85 -11.81 1.09
N ARG A 100 -6.85 -12.70 0.94
CA ARG A 100 -5.56 -12.34 0.32
C ARG A 100 -5.75 -11.83 -1.11
N ARG A 101 -6.51 -12.57 -1.93
CA ARG A 101 -6.80 -12.18 -3.31
C ARG A 101 -7.57 -10.87 -3.37
N ALA A 102 -8.66 -10.74 -2.61
CA ALA A 102 -9.47 -9.53 -2.60
C ALA A 102 -8.68 -8.30 -2.14
N GLY A 103 -7.86 -8.41 -1.10
CA GLY A 103 -7.02 -7.31 -0.62
C GLY A 103 -5.95 -6.88 -1.64
N MET A 104 -5.35 -7.83 -2.36
CA MET A 104 -4.41 -7.53 -3.44
C MET A 104 -5.11 -6.87 -4.62
N SER A 105 -6.25 -7.41 -5.07
CA SER A 105 -7.06 -6.81 -6.13
C SER A 105 -7.50 -5.39 -5.79
N ALA A 106 -7.95 -5.13 -4.56
CA ALA A 106 -8.33 -3.79 -4.13
C ALA A 106 -7.18 -2.79 -4.25
N THR A 107 -5.96 -3.18 -3.90
CA THR A 107 -4.79 -2.30 -4.02
C THR A 107 -4.36 -2.05 -5.46
N TRP A 108 -4.43 -3.07 -6.32
CA TRP A 108 -4.20 -2.86 -7.75
C TRP A 108 -5.28 -1.96 -8.36
N CYS A 109 -6.55 -2.11 -7.97
CA CYS A 109 -7.60 -1.20 -8.39
C CYS A 109 -7.31 0.24 -7.91
N ALA A 110 -6.92 0.44 -6.64
CA ALA A 110 -6.57 1.75 -6.13
C ALA A 110 -5.41 2.38 -6.92
N LEU A 111 -4.34 1.62 -7.20
CA LEU A 111 -3.22 2.09 -8.01
C LEU A 111 -3.64 2.45 -9.42
N LEU A 112 -4.43 1.61 -10.08
CA LEU A 112 -4.91 1.87 -11.43
C LEU A 112 -5.78 3.14 -11.47
N LEU A 113 -6.68 3.31 -10.50
CA LEU A 113 -7.50 4.53 -10.39
C LEU A 113 -6.62 5.77 -10.18
N MET A 114 -5.61 5.70 -9.30
CA MET A 114 -4.70 6.82 -9.08
C MET A 114 -3.87 7.13 -10.33
N VAL A 115 -3.40 6.13 -11.08
CA VAL A 115 -2.68 6.33 -12.35
C VAL A 115 -3.57 7.03 -13.37
N LEU A 116 -4.79 6.53 -13.57
CA LEU A 116 -5.74 7.11 -14.51
C LEU A 116 -6.14 8.53 -14.11
N ALA A 117 -6.39 8.77 -12.83
CA ALA A 117 -6.69 10.10 -12.33
C ALA A 117 -5.50 11.05 -12.51
N ASN A 118 -4.27 10.63 -12.19
CA ASN A 118 -3.10 11.47 -12.43
C ASN A 118 -2.93 11.81 -13.91
N LEU A 119 -3.12 10.85 -14.82
CA LEU A 119 -3.07 11.12 -16.27
C LEU A 119 -4.17 12.08 -16.72
N TRP A 120 -5.37 11.99 -16.14
CA TRP A 120 -6.48 12.88 -16.46
C TRP A 120 -6.24 14.32 -15.98
N TYR A 121 -5.81 14.48 -14.74
CA TYR A 121 -5.57 15.80 -14.12
C TYR A 121 -4.17 16.37 -14.41
N MET A 122 -3.31 15.63 -15.11
CA MET A 122 -1.97 16.10 -15.44
C MET A 122 -2.05 17.39 -16.28
N PRO A 123 -1.28 18.43 -15.93
CA PRO A 123 -1.24 19.66 -16.72
C PRO A 123 -0.40 19.42 -17.99
N TRP A 124 -0.99 18.75 -18.97
CA TRP A 124 -0.32 18.35 -20.22
C TRP A 124 0.30 19.53 -20.97
N GLU A 125 -0.29 20.71 -20.87
CA GLU A 125 0.26 21.94 -21.44
C GLU A 125 1.64 22.28 -20.86
N LEU A 126 1.86 22.11 -19.54
CA LEU A 126 3.17 22.32 -18.91
C LEU A 126 4.16 21.19 -19.25
N VAL A 127 3.67 20.01 -19.56
CA VAL A 127 4.50 18.84 -19.91
C VAL A 127 5.05 18.96 -21.33
N PHE A 128 4.23 19.47 -22.25
CA PHE A 128 4.58 19.60 -23.66
C PHE A 128 4.97 21.01 -24.09
N SER A 129 4.87 22.02 -23.20
CA SER A 129 5.43 23.34 -23.47
C SER A 129 6.95 23.26 -23.53
N LEU A 130 7.52 23.44 -24.71
CA LEU A 130 8.96 23.56 -24.95
C LEU A 130 9.52 24.96 -24.59
N TYR A 131 8.86 25.68 -23.68
CA TYR A 131 9.17 27.08 -23.34
C TYR A 131 9.88 27.19 -22.00
#